data_AF-A0A7S3ZME9-F1
#
_entry.id   AF-A0A7S3ZME9-F1
#
_cell.length_a   1.000
_cell.length_b   1.000
_cell.length_c   1.000
_cell.angle_alpha   90.00
_cell.angle_beta   90.00
_cell.angle_gamma   90.00
#
_symmetry.space_group_name_H-M   'P 1'
#
loop_
_entity.id
_entity.type
_entity.pdbx_description
1 polymer ?
#
loop_
_entity_poly.entity_id
_entity_poly.type
_entity_poly.pdbx_seq_one_letter_code
_entity_poly.pdbx_strand_id
1 'polypeptide(L)'
;QLLAANEALAALVAGVPPIALRADVGALQTAVSSYVPKLDPTLLARFGADFLLKGVDPSGPFSRVLDAAGIKPTSLVYRWFDFLAFALSGLPVTETSAAAVSFMIKEFFADGAVMDVPMGGSPAIAAALERAITKHGGEILTKAHVDEIIVE
;
A
#
# COMPACT_ATOMS: atom_id res chain seq x y z
N GLN A 1 8.87 7.70 17.70
CA GLN A 1 8.45 8.76 16.76
C GLN A 1 8.21 8.19 15.37
N LEU A 2 9.20 7.53 14.74
CA LEU A 2 9.04 6.91 13.41
C LEU A 2 7.99 5.78 13.37
N LEU A 3 7.98 4.87 14.35
CA LEU A 3 6.98 3.79 14.41
C LEU A 3 5.55 4.35 14.51
N ALA A 4 5.32 5.30 15.41
CA ALA A 4 4.02 5.96 15.55
C ALA A 4 3.60 6.75 14.29
N ALA A 5 4.55 7.42 13.62
CA ALA A 5 4.29 8.09 12.34
C ALA A 5 3.95 7.08 11.23
N ASN A 6 4.63 5.93 11.23
CA ASN A 6 4.38 4.86 10.28
C ASN A 6 3.02 4.19 10.52
N GLU A 7 2.65 3.90 11.78
CA GLU A 7 1.35 3.34 12.14
C GLU A 7 0.21 4.28 11.72
N ALA A 8 0.36 5.59 11.94
CA ALA A 8 -0.62 6.58 11.52
C ALA A 8 -0.77 6.64 9.98
N LEU A 9 0.35 6.66 9.25
CA LEU A 9 0.33 6.64 7.79
C LEU A 9 -0.23 5.32 7.25
N ALA A 10 0.14 4.20 7.83
CA ALA A 10 -0.36 2.89 7.44
C ALA A 10 -1.85 2.70 7.76
N ALA A 11 -2.36 3.30 8.84
CA ALA A 11 -3.78 3.32 9.14
C ALA A 11 -4.56 4.19 8.14
N LEU A 12 -4.01 5.34 7.74
CA LEU A 12 -4.59 6.20 6.70
C LEU A 12 -4.65 5.48 5.34
N VAL A 13 -3.57 4.79 4.96
CA VAL A 13 -3.45 4.05 3.70
C VAL A 13 -4.31 2.80 3.69
N ALA A 14 -4.31 2.02 4.78
CA ALA A 14 -5.18 0.86 4.92
C ALA A 14 -6.67 1.25 4.97
N GLY A 15 -6.95 2.47 5.42
CA GLY A 15 -8.29 3.03 5.46
C GLY A 15 -8.86 3.37 4.09
N VAL A 16 -8.03 3.67 3.08
CA VAL A 16 -8.50 4.08 1.75
C VAL A 16 -7.91 3.15 0.68
N PRO A 17 -8.68 2.16 0.18
CA PRO A 17 -8.23 1.29 -0.90
C PRO A 17 -7.76 2.13 -2.10
N PRO A 18 -6.64 1.79 -2.77
CA PRO A 18 -6.21 2.50 -3.98
C PRO A 18 -7.29 2.55 -5.08
N ILE A 19 -8.15 1.53 -5.14
CA ILE A 19 -9.30 1.49 -6.05
C ILE A 19 -10.39 2.53 -5.71
N ALA A 20 -10.43 3.01 -4.48
CA ALA A 20 -11.30 4.10 -4.02
C ALA A 20 -10.68 5.49 -4.26
N LEU A 21 -9.40 5.57 -4.63
CA LEU A 21 -8.70 6.79 -5.05
C LEU A 21 -8.80 7.01 -6.58
N ARG A 22 -9.93 6.62 -7.20
CA ARG A 22 -10.23 7.02 -8.58
C ARG A 22 -10.43 8.53 -8.65
N ALA A 23 -9.97 9.16 -9.73
CA ALA A 23 -10.07 10.60 -9.94
C ALA A 23 -11.46 11.02 -10.46
N ASP A 24 -12.53 10.50 -9.85
CA ASP A 24 -13.91 10.86 -10.18
C ASP A 24 -14.63 11.44 -8.95
N VAL A 25 -15.59 12.33 -9.19
CA VAL A 25 -16.35 13.00 -8.12
C VAL A 25 -17.16 11.99 -7.30
N GLY A 26 -17.56 10.87 -7.89
CA GLY A 26 -18.23 9.76 -7.21
C GLY A 26 -17.32 9.05 -6.19
N ALA A 27 -16.03 8.89 -6.51
CA ALA A 27 -15.05 8.33 -5.58
C ALA A 27 -14.85 9.16 -4.32
N LEU A 28 -14.92 10.50 -4.37
CA LEU A 28 -14.89 11.32 -3.15
C LEU A 28 -16.06 10.98 -2.21
N GLN A 29 -17.25 10.78 -2.77
CA GLN A 29 -18.43 10.44 -1.98
C GLN A 29 -18.37 9.01 -1.42
N THR A 30 -17.85 8.04 -2.18
CA THR A 30 -17.65 6.66 -1.72
C THR A 30 -16.53 6.55 -0.70
N ALA A 31 -15.39 7.23 -0.93
CA ALA A 31 -14.27 7.30 0.00
C ALA A 31 -14.69 7.94 1.33
N VAL A 32 -15.39 9.07 1.27
CA VAL A 32 -15.82 9.78 2.48
C VAL A 32 -16.90 9.00 3.25
N SER A 33 -17.94 8.51 2.58
CA SER A 33 -19.05 7.84 3.28
C SER A 33 -18.71 6.47 3.88
N SER A 34 -17.84 5.70 3.20
CA SER A 34 -17.62 4.28 3.57
C SER A 34 -16.34 4.05 4.37
N TYR A 35 -15.38 4.97 4.29
CA TYR A 35 -14.04 4.78 4.83
C TYR A 35 -13.64 5.80 5.89
N VAL A 36 -14.12 7.05 5.85
CA VAL A 36 -13.87 8.04 6.92
C VAL A 36 -14.39 7.60 8.29
N PRO A 37 -15.56 6.95 8.43
CA PRO A 37 -16.02 6.44 9.73
C PRO A 37 -15.13 5.31 10.31
N LYS A 38 -14.28 4.69 9.48
CA LYS A 38 -13.36 3.61 9.89
C LYS A 38 -11.94 4.12 10.20
N LEU A 39 -11.69 5.41 10.00
CA LEU A 39 -10.45 6.06 10.41
C LEU A 39 -10.53 6.38 11.91
N ASP A 40 -9.53 5.97 12.69
CA ASP A 40 -9.45 6.28 14.11
C ASP A 40 -9.38 7.81 14.32
N PRO A 41 -10.39 8.44 14.96
CA PRO A 41 -10.45 9.89 15.16
C PRO A 41 -9.25 10.42 15.93
N THR A 42 -8.68 9.60 16.81
CA THR A 42 -7.53 9.94 17.66
C THR A 42 -6.24 9.99 16.87
N LEU A 43 -6.06 9.08 15.91
CA LEU A 43 -4.91 9.08 14.99
C LEU A 43 -4.98 10.23 13.99
N LEU A 44 -6.18 10.52 13.47
CA LEU A 44 -6.40 11.66 12.57
C LEU A 44 -6.15 13.00 13.27
N ALA A 45 -6.63 13.16 14.51
CA ALA A 45 -6.45 14.39 15.27
C ALA A 45 -4.98 14.63 15.69
N ARG A 46 -4.25 13.55 16.03
CA ARG A 46 -2.89 13.66 16.59
C ARG A 46 -1.79 13.68 15.54
N PHE A 47 -1.98 12.96 14.44
CA PHE A 47 -0.98 12.83 13.38
C PHE A 47 -1.45 13.35 12.03
N GLY A 48 -2.75 13.39 11.75
CA GLY A 48 -3.28 14.09 10.57
C GLY A 48 -2.96 15.59 10.62
N ALA A 49 -3.02 16.22 11.79
CA ALA A 49 -2.59 17.60 11.97
C ALA A 49 -1.09 17.79 11.70
N ASP A 50 -0.20 16.97 12.28
CA ASP A 50 1.26 17.12 12.09
C ASP A 50 1.71 16.74 10.67
N PHE A 51 1.03 15.79 10.02
CA PHE A 51 1.29 15.35 8.64
C PHE A 51 0.76 16.37 7.60
N LEU A 52 -0.41 16.97 7.85
CA LEU A 52 -0.93 18.10 7.07
C LEU A 52 -0.08 19.36 7.27
N LEU A 53 0.34 19.66 8.51
CA LEU A 53 1.20 20.81 8.81
C LEU A 53 2.62 20.67 8.24
N LYS A 54 3.12 19.43 8.11
CA LYS A 54 4.43 19.13 7.49
C LYS A 54 4.34 18.80 5.99
N GLY A 55 3.16 18.86 5.38
CA GLY A 55 2.96 18.71 3.94
C GLY A 55 3.38 17.34 3.37
N VAL A 56 3.27 16.27 4.16
CA VAL A 56 3.62 14.94 3.68
C VAL A 56 2.44 14.40 2.85
N ASP A 57 2.73 14.07 1.59
CA ASP A 57 1.77 13.53 0.64
C ASP A 57 1.88 12.00 0.65
N PRO A 58 0.81 11.23 0.95
CA PRO A 58 0.85 9.76 0.92
C PRO A 58 1.25 9.19 -0.45
N SER A 59 0.91 9.88 -1.54
CA SER A 59 1.30 9.51 -2.90
C SER A 59 2.74 9.90 -3.23
N GLY A 60 3.32 10.84 -2.47
CA GLY A 60 4.69 11.30 -2.63
C GLY A 60 5.74 10.33 -2.07
N PRO A 61 7.04 10.66 -2.21
CA PRO A 61 8.13 9.79 -1.78
C PRO A 61 8.19 9.53 -0.29
N PHE A 62 8.52 8.29 0.11
CA PHE A 62 8.74 7.94 1.51
C PHE A 62 9.94 8.69 2.14
N SER A 63 10.88 9.18 1.33
CA SER A 63 11.99 10.02 1.82
C SER A 63 11.49 11.24 2.62
N ARG A 64 10.34 11.82 2.26
CA ARG A 64 9.75 12.96 3.00
C ARG A 64 9.29 12.57 4.40
N VAL A 65 8.84 11.32 4.58
CA VAL A 65 8.48 10.78 5.90
C VAL A 65 9.74 10.65 6.76
N LEU A 66 10.83 10.17 6.18
CA LEU A 66 12.13 10.07 6.86
C LEU A 66 12.68 11.45 7.24
N ASP A 67 12.59 12.42 6.34
CA ASP A 67 13.00 13.80 6.59
C ASP A 67 12.16 14.44 7.71
N ALA A 68 10.83 14.27 7.67
CA ALA A 68 9.92 14.76 8.71
C ALA A 68 10.17 14.10 10.09
N ALA A 69 10.71 12.88 10.09
CA ALA A 69 11.15 12.16 11.29
C ALA A 69 12.60 12.49 11.71
N GLY A 70 13.29 13.40 11.00
CA GLY A 70 14.66 13.81 11.29
C GLY A 70 15.71 12.73 11.00
N ILE A 71 15.38 11.74 10.16
CA ILE A 71 16.26 10.63 9.82
C ILE A 71 17.20 11.03 8.69
N LYS A 72 18.50 11.09 8.98
CA LYS A 72 19.50 11.53 8.00
C LYS A 72 19.77 10.43 6.94
N PRO A 73 20.02 10.79 5.67
CA PRO A 73 20.39 9.85 4.61
C PRO A 73 21.61 8.97 4.91
N THR A 74 22.54 9.47 5.73
CA THR A 74 23.74 8.74 6.14
C THR A 74 23.50 7.71 7.24
N SER A 75 22.31 7.70 7.84
CA SER A 75 21.97 6.77 8.92
C SER A 75 21.69 5.36 8.40
N LEU A 76 21.97 4.37 9.23
CA LEU A 76 21.57 2.97 8.97
C LEU A 76 20.05 2.86 8.77
N VAL A 77 19.27 3.61 9.55
CA VAL A 77 17.81 3.60 9.48
C VAL A 77 17.34 4.04 8.10
N TYR A 78 17.87 5.13 7.55
CA TYR A 78 17.53 5.58 6.20
C TYR A 78 17.86 4.52 5.16
N ARG A 79 19.10 3.99 5.20
CA ARG A 79 19.56 2.98 4.25
C ARG A 79 18.76 1.69 4.32
N TRP A 80 18.27 1.33 5.50
CA TRP A 80 17.39 0.19 5.67
C TRP A 80 16.03 0.42 4.99
N PHE A 81 15.42 1.61 5.16
CA PHE A 81 14.20 1.96 4.43
C PHE A 81 14.40 2.08 2.91
N ASP A 82 15.58 2.55 2.48
CA ASP A 82 15.94 2.62 1.06
C ASP A 82 16.08 1.23 0.44
N PHE A 83 16.71 0.29 1.16
CA PHE A 83 16.73 -1.11 0.77
C PHE A 83 15.32 -1.73 0.73
N LEU A 84 14.46 -1.44 1.72
CA LEU A 84 13.08 -1.95 1.73
C LEU A 84 12.23 -1.37 0.59
N ALA A 85 12.39 -0.09 0.28
CA ALA A 85 11.75 0.55 -0.86
C ALA A 85 12.14 -0.17 -2.16
N PHE A 86 13.44 -0.41 -2.36
CA PHE A 86 13.94 -1.15 -3.51
C PHE A 86 13.41 -2.59 -3.55
N ALA A 87 13.40 -3.31 -2.44
CA ALA A 87 12.89 -4.68 -2.38
C ALA A 87 11.39 -4.78 -2.69
N LEU A 88 10.62 -3.73 -2.39
CA LEU A 88 9.17 -3.68 -2.62
C LEU A 88 8.80 -3.31 -4.05
N SER A 89 9.45 -2.28 -4.62
CA SER A 89 9.02 -1.63 -5.86
C SER A 89 10.09 -1.58 -6.96
N GLY A 90 11.34 -1.91 -6.63
CA GLY A 90 12.50 -1.70 -7.49
C GLY A 90 12.99 -0.24 -7.53
N LEU A 91 12.40 0.67 -6.76
CA LEU A 91 12.72 2.10 -6.75
C LEU A 91 13.36 2.53 -5.42
N PRO A 92 14.21 3.57 -5.41
CA PRO A 92 14.74 4.14 -4.17
C PRO A 92 13.63 4.77 -3.31
N VAL A 93 13.93 5.07 -2.06
CA VAL A 93 12.99 5.70 -1.11
C VAL A 93 12.54 7.11 -1.53
N THR A 94 13.32 7.76 -2.39
CA THR A 94 13.02 9.06 -3.01
C THR A 94 11.98 8.99 -4.12
N GLU A 95 11.61 7.78 -4.55
CA GLU A 95 10.66 7.55 -5.65
C GLU A 95 9.55 6.55 -5.29
N THR A 96 9.74 5.76 -4.24
CA THR A 96 8.71 4.85 -3.75
C THR A 96 7.66 5.60 -2.94
N SER A 97 6.40 5.36 -3.25
CA SER A 97 5.25 5.95 -2.54
C SER A 97 5.32 5.71 -1.03
N ALA A 98 5.14 6.79 -0.28
CA ALA A 98 5.12 6.78 1.17
C ALA A 98 4.03 5.85 1.71
N ALA A 99 2.88 5.86 1.04
CA ALA A 99 1.76 4.98 1.36
C ALA A 99 2.15 3.50 1.26
N ALA A 100 2.80 3.11 0.16
CA ALA A 100 3.19 1.72 -0.07
C ALA A 100 4.19 1.22 1.00
N VAL A 101 5.24 2.00 1.28
CA VAL A 101 6.23 1.62 2.30
C VAL A 101 5.59 1.54 3.69
N SER A 102 4.77 2.52 4.07
CA SER A 102 4.16 2.50 5.40
C SER A 102 3.18 1.37 5.60
N PHE A 103 2.36 1.07 4.59
CA PHE A 103 1.47 -0.09 4.61
C PHE A 103 2.26 -1.38 4.84
N MET A 104 3.32 -1.62 4.06
CA MET A 104 4.14 -2.82 4.19
C MET A 104 4.80 -2.97 5.55
N ILE A 105 5.32 -1.87 6.12
CA ILE A 105 5.91 -1.90 7.46
C ILE A 105 4.86 -2.29 8.50
N LYS A 106 3.63 -1.77 8.40
CA LYS A 106 2.55 -2.17 9.30
C LYS A 106 2.25 -3.67 9.18
N GLU A 107 2.13 -4.19 7.95
CA GLU A 107 1.84 -5.60 7.72
C GLU A 107 2.97 -6.52 8.22
N PHE A 108 4.24 -6.10 8.11
CA PHE A 108 5.38 -6.87 8.63
C PHE A 108 5.39 -7.02 10.16
N PHE A 109 4.82 -6.05 10.88
CA PHE A 109 4.77 -6.05 12.35
C PHE A 109 3.37 -6.35 12.88
N ALA A 110 2.44 -6.81 12.03
CA ALA A 110 1.12 -7.23 12.47
C ALA A 110 1.19 -8.49 13.34
N ASP A 111 0.27 -8.63 14.29
CA ASP A 111 0.20 -9.80 15.16
C ASP A 111 0.00 -11.08 14.32
N GLY A 112 0.90 -12.04 14.49
CA GLY A 112 0.90 -13.30 13.74
C GLY A 112 1.47 -13.20 12.32
N ALA A 113 2.06 -12.06 11.93
CA ALA A 113 2.76 -11.93 10.65
C ALA A 113 3.90 -12.95 10.56
N VAL A 114 3.92 -13.70 9.48
CA VAL A 114 4.96 -14.67 9.15
C VAL A 114 5.39 -14.49 7.70
N MET A 115 6.69 -14.63 7.45
CA MET A 115 7.20 -14.73 6.09
C MET A 115 6.93 -16.14 5.59
N ASP A 116 6.09 -16.27 4.57
CA ASP A 116 5.75 -17.55 3.97
C ASP A 116 6.04 -17.55 2.47
N VAL A 117 6.35 -18.72 1.93
CA VAL A 117 6.63 -18.94 0.51
C VAL A 117 5.81 -20.11 0.00
N PRO A 118 5.13 -19.97 -1.15
CA PRO A 118 4.28 -21.02 -1.67
C PRO A 118 5.14 -22.26 -2.00
N MET A 119 4.76 -23.41 -1.44
CA MET A 119 5.33 -24.69 -1.84
C MET A 119 5.09 -24.90 -3.34
N GLY A 120 6.17 -25.05 -4.12
CA GLY A 120 6.09 -25.13 -5.59
C GLY A 120 6.11 -23.77 -6.32
N GLY A 121 6.33 -22.66 -5.60
CA GLY A 121 6.50 -21.33 -6.17
C GLY A 121 5.22 -20.72 -6.77
N SER A 122 5.38 -19.65 -7.55
CA SER A 122 4.28 -18.98 -8.25
C SER A 122 3.41 -19.90 -9.13
N PRO A 123 3.95 -20.96 -9.80
CA PRO A 123 3.12 -21.90 -10.55
C PRO A 123 2.07 -22.62 -9.69
N ALA A 124 2.38 -22.92 -8.44
CA ALA A 124 1.43 -23.57 -7.53
C ALA A 124 0.23 -22.66 -7.21
N ILE A 125 0.47 -21.35 -7.09
CA ILE A 125 -0.58 -20.34 -6.92
C ILE A 125 -1.46 -20.26 -8.17
N ALA A 126 -0.85 -20.17 -9.36
CA ALA A 126 -1.58 -20.11 -10.62
C ALA A 126 -2.48 -21.35 -10.82
N ALA A 127 -1.95 -22.54 -10.54
CA ALA A 127 -2.71 -23.78 -10.59
C ALA A 127 -3.85 -23.83 -9.56
N ALA A 128 -3.66 -23.24 -8.36
CA ALA A 128 -4.72 -23.12 -7.37
C ALA A 128 -5.87 -22.24 -7.85
N LEU A 129 -5.56 -21.12 -8.49
CA LEU A 129 -6.55 -20.22 -9.08
C LEU A 129 -7.29 -20.88 -10.25
N GLU A 130 -6.57 -21.59 -11.12
CA GLU A 130 -7.17 -22.34 -12.24
C GLU A 130 -8.21 -23.36 -11.76
N ARG A 131 -7.86 -24.17 -10.75
CA ARG A 131 -8.80 -25.13 -10.16
C ARG A 131 -10.02 -24.45 -9.56
N ALA A 132 -9.84 -23.31 -8.89
CA ALA A 132 -10.96 -22.59 -8.30
C ALA A 132 -11.94 -22.08 -9.37
N ILE A 133 -11.44 -21.46 -10.43
CA ILE A 133 -12.26 -20.93 -11.53
C ILE A 133 -13.02 -22.07 -12.24
N THR A 134 -12.30 -23.11 -12.65
CA THR A 134 -12.87 -24.24 -13.41
C THR A 134 -13.87 -25.06 -12.61
N LYS A 135 -13.65 -25.24 -11.30
CA LYS A 135 -14.61 -25.91 -10.40
C LYS A 135 -15.97 -25.21 -10.35
N HIS A 136 -15.99 -23.89 -10.53
CA HIS A 136 -17.21 -23.09 -10.53
C HIS A 136 -17.79 -22.85 -11.93
N GLY A 137 -17.35 -23.62 -12.93
CA GLY A 137 -17.86 -23.56 -14.31
C GLY A 137 -17.26 -22.43 -15.14
N GLY A 138 -16.24 -21.73 -14.64
CA GLY A 138 -15.48 -20.75 -15.41
C GLY A 138 -14.48 -21.42 -16.36
N GLU A 139 -14.01 -20.67 -17.34
CA GLU A 139 -13.02 -21.11 -18.33
C GLU A 139 -11.75 -20.24 -18.26
N ILE A 140 -10.59 -20.83 -18.54
CA ILE A 140 -9.32 -20.12 -18.64
C ILE A 140 -8.78 -20.25 -20.05
N LEU A 141 -8.63 -19.11 -20.72
CA LEU A 141 -8.11 -19.03 -22.07
C LEU A 141 -6.67 -18.52 -22.02
N THR A 142 -5.72 -19.35 -22.45
CA THR A 142 -4.32 -18.95 -22.59
C THR A 142 -4.02 -18.59 -24.03
N LYS A 143 -3.00 -17.75 -24.26
CA LYS A 143 -2.64 -17.25 -25.60
C LYS A 143 -3.77 -16.50 -26.31
N ALA A 144 -4.78 -16.03 -25.57
CA ALA A 144 -5.89 -15.25 -26.08
C ALA A 144 -5.61 -13.76 -25.80
N HIS A 145 -5.03 -13.06 -26.76
CA HIS A 145 -4.85 -11.61 -26.66
C HIS A 145 -6.22 -10.92 -26.82
N VAL A 146 -6.47 -9.87 -26.03
CA VAL A 146 -7.68 -9.05 -26.17
C VAL A 146 -7.38 -7.94 -27.18
N ASP A 147 -8.04 -7.96 -28.33
CA ASP A 147 -7.78 -7.01 -29.42
C ASP A 147 -8.55 -5.69 -29.26
N GLU A 148 -9.80 -5.76 -28.81
CA GLU A 148 -10.68 -4.60 -28.66
C GLU A 148 -11.59 -4.75 -27.43
N ILE A 149 -11.86 -3.62 -26.77
CA ILE A 149 -12.87 -3.50 -25.72
C ILE A 149 -14.03 -2.68 -26.29
N ILE A 150 -15.19 -3.32 -26.45
CA ILE A 150 -16.40 -2.67 -26.96
C ILE A 150 -17.05 -1.87 -25.82
N VAL A 151 -17.36 -0.60 -26.07
CA VAL A 151 -18.02 0.31 -25.12
C VAL A 151 -19.33 0.86 -25.72
N GLU A 152 -20.34 1.11 -24.88
CA GLU A 152 -21.62 1.75 -25.22
C GLU A 152 -21.69 3.19 -24.66
#